data_AF-A0A936J307-F1
#
_entry.id   AF-A0A936J307-F1
#
_cell.length_a   1.000
_cell.length_b   1.000
_cell.length_c   1.000
_cell.angle_alpha   90.00
_cell.angle_beta   90.00
_cell.angle_gamma   90.00
#
_symmetry.space_group_name_H-M   'P 1'
#
loop_
_entity.id
_entity.type
_entity.pdbx_description
1 polymer ?
#
loop_
_entity_poly.entity_id
_entity_poly.type
_entity_poly.pdbx_seq_one_letter_code
_entity_poly.pdbx_strand_id
1 'polypeptide(L)'
;MAWFHLVFGILLFVVFTQTGACMRADFPDKEMMSQELRVLVRSRHIYILFSALIHISLGAYFRFASSTWRKAVQIAGSAVLLASSALLFRAFVVETYTLQNYSDLSRFGIYASLAGVALHLIGGVQRKN
;
A
#
# COMPACT_ATOMS: atom_id res chain seq x y z
N MET A 1 -0.59 4.84 -17.46
CA MET A 1 -0.38 5.00 -15.99
C MET A 1 -1.67 4.87 -15.19
N ALA A 2 -2.75 5.60 -15.49
CA ALA A 2 -4.03 5.40 -14.78
C ALA A 2 -4.51 3.93 -14.86
N TRP A 3 -4.61 3.37 -16.07
CA TRP A 3 -4.94 1.95 -16.26
C TRP A 3 -4.02 1.00 -15.48
N PHE A 4 -2.72 1.27 -15.47
CA PHE A 4 -1.75 0.48 -14.72
C PHE A 4 -2.03 0.50 -13.22
N HIS A 5 -2.26 1.69 -12.63
CA HIS A 5 -2.63 1.81 -11.22
C HIS A 5 -3.94 1.10 -10.92
N LEU A 6 -4.93 1.16 -11.82
CA LEU A 6 -6.20 0.47 -11.65
C LEU A 6 -6.03 -1.05 -11.60
N VAL A 7 -5.38 -1.63 -12.62
CA VAL A 7 -5.13 -3.08 -12.69
C VAL A 7 -4.30 -3.52 -11.50
N PHE A 8 -3.22 -2.82 -11.18
CA PHE A 8 -2.35 -3.14 -10.05
C PHE A 8 -3.10 -3.06 -8.71
N GLY A 9 -3.94 -2.04 -8.53
CA GLY A 9 -4.78 -1.89 -7.34
C GLY A 9 -5.81 -3.02 -7.19
N ILE A 10 -6.44 -3.45 -8.29
CA ILE A 10 -7.33 -4.62 -8.29
C ILE A 10 -6.57 -5.89 -7.93
N LEU A 11 -5.36 -6.09 -8.48
CA LEU A 11 -4.52 -7.24 -8.11
C LEU A 11 -4.16 -7.22 -6.63
N LEU A 12 -3.76 -6.07 -6.08
CA LEU A 12 -3.51 -5.93 -4.63
C LEU A 12 -4.77 -6.17 -3.79
N PHE A 13 -5.95 -5.79 -4.28
CA PHE A 13 -7.21 -6.08 -3.60
C PHE A 13 -7.49 -7.60 -3.56
N VAL A 14 -7.19 -8.32 -4.64
CA VAL A 14 -7.24 -9.80 -4.64
C VAL A 14 -6.22 -10.39 -3.67
N VAL A 15 -4.99 -9.86 -3.64
CA VAL A 15 -3.97 -10.28 -2.66
C VAL A 15 -4.45 -10.03 -1.22
N PHE A 16 -5.11 -8.91 -0.96
CA PHE A 16 -5.75 -8.64 0.31
C PHE A 16 -6.79 -9.73 0.65
N THR A 17 -7.74 -10.05 -0.23
CA THR A 17 -8.75 -11.09 0.10
C THR A 17 -8.13 -12.46 0.36
N GLN A 18 -7.11 -12.84 -0.42
CA GLN A 18 -6.37 -14.10 -0.25
C GLN A 18 -5.61 -14.14 1.07
N THR A 19 -4.83 -13.11 1.39
CA THR A 19 -4.07 -13.05 2.66
C THR A 19 -4.99 -13.08 3.88
N GLY A 20 -6.19 -12.49 3.77
CA GLY A 20 -7.20 -12.57 4.83
C GLY A 20 -7.78 -13.98 5.00
N ALA A 21 -7.89 -14.76 3.92
CA ALA A 21 -8.26 -16.17 3.99
C ALA A 21 -7.17 -17.02 4.66
N CYS A 22 -5.89 -16.81 4.29
CA CYS A 22 -4.74 -17.45 4.94
C CYS A 22 -4.74 -17.17 6.44
N MET A 23 -4.85 -15.91 6.85
CA MET A 23 -4.90 -15.55 8.27
C MET A 23 -6.02 -16.24 9.05
N ARG A 24 -7.18 -16.48 8.43
CA ARG A 24 -8.28 -17.19 9.10
C ARG A 24 -7.98 -18.67 9.29
N ALA A 25 -7.30 -19.29 8.32
CA ALA A 25 -6.91 -20.69 8.36
C ALA A 25 -5.73 -20.95 9.29
N ASP A 26 -4.70 -20.10 9.24
CA ASP A 26 -3.44 -20.30 9.96
C ASP A 26 -3.53 -19.88 11.44
N PHE A 27 -4.46 -18.98 11.77
CA PHE A 27 -4.72 -18.54 13.14
C PHE A 27 -6.18 -18.81 13.54
N PRO A 28 -6.58 -20.09 13.70
CA PRO A 28 -7.95 -20.46 14.04
C PRO A 28 -8.33 -19.95 15.45
N ASP A 29 -7.46 -20.19 16.44
CA ASP A 29 -7.68 -19.86 17.86
C ASP A 29 -7.16 -18.46 18.22
N LYS A 30 -7.81 -17.44 17.65
CA LYS A 30 -7.38 -16.03 17.79
C LYS A 30 -7.35 -15.54 19.24
N GLU A 31 -8.10 -16.18 20.14
CA GLU A 31 -8.13 -15.85 21.56
C GLU A 31 -6.83 -16.22 22.27
N MET A 32 -6.12 -17.26 21.79
CA MET A 32 -4.83 -17.70 22.34
C MET A 32 -3.67 -16.80 21.92
N MET A 33 -3.84 -15.98 20.88
CA MET A 33 -2.83 -15.01 20.47
C MET A 33 -2.72 -13.88 21.50
N SER A 34 -1.50 -13.39 21.74
CA SER A 34 -1.34 -12.16 22.50
C SER A 34 -2.05 -10.99 21.81
N GLN A 35 -2.51 -10.01 22.59
CA GLN A 35 -3.16 -8.81 22.05
C GLN A 35 -2.25 -8.08 21.05
N GLU A 36 -0.96 -8.00 21.34
CA GLU A 36 0.07 -7.38 20.50
C GLU A 36 0.16 -8.08 19.14
N LEU A 37 0.26 -9.40 19.13
CA LEU A 37 0.35 -10.18 17.89
C LEU A 37 -0.94 -10.04 17.06
N ARG A 38 -2.12 -10.03 17.71
CA ARG A 38 -3.39 -9.78 17.00
C ARG A 38 -3.39 -8.44 16.29
N VAL A 39 -2.92 -7.38 16.95
CA VAL A 39 -2.84 -6.03 16.37
C VAL A 39 -1.83 -6.01 15.23
N LEU A 40 -0.64 -6.60 15.42
CA LEU A 40 0.40 -6.68 14.40
C LEU A 40 -0.14 -7.32 13.12
N VAL A 41 -0.63 -8.57 13.22
CA VAL A 41 -1.12 -9.37 12.09
C VAL A 41 -2.25 -8.67 11.35
N ARG A 42 -3.25 -8.12 12.07
CA ARG A 42 -4.35 -7.36 11.46
C ARG A 42 -3.88 -6.07 10.78
N SER A 43 -2.93 -5.36 11.39
CA SER A 43 -2.41 -4.12 10.83
C SER A 43 -1.67 -4.35 9.51
N ARG A 44 -0.87 -5.42 9.41
CA ARG A 44 -0.13 -5.68 8.16
C ARG A 44 -1.04 -6.10 7.03
N HIS A 45 -2.08 -6.84 7.36
CA HIS A 45 -3.11 -7.20 6.41
C HIS A 45 -3.89 -5.98 5.90
N ILE A 46 -4.36 -5.08 6.79
CA ILE A 46 -5.10 -3.89 6.34
C ILE A 46 -4.21 -2.90 5.58
N TYR A 47 -2.89 -2.93 5.78
CA TYR A 47 -1.97 -2.12 4.97
C TYR A 47 -1.92 -2.55 3.49
N ILE A 48 -2.17 -3.82 3.19
CA ILE A 48 -2.33 -4.28 1.79
C ILE A 48 -3.58 -3.66 1.18
N LEU A 49 -4.71 -3.67 1.90
CA LEU A 49 -5.94 -3.02 1.45
C LEU A 49 -5.74 -1.52 1.25
N PHE A 50 -5.11 -0.85 2.20
CA PHE A 50 -4.74 0.56 2.10
C PHE A 50 -3.96 0.86 0.81
N SER A 51 -2.95 0.05 0.51
CA SER A 51 -2.17 0.20 -0.73
C SER A 51 -3.04 -0.05 -1.97
N ALA A 52 -3.88 -1.08 -1.96
CA ALA A 52 -4.81 -1.39 -3.05
C ALA A 52 -5.74 -0.20 -3.35
N LEU A 53 -6.33 0.40 -2.31
CA LEU A 53 -7.25 1.52 -2.44
C LEU A 53 -6.56 2.77 -3.01
N ILE A 54 -5.33 3.09 -2.59
CA ILE A 54 -4.55 4.19 -3.19
C ILE A 54 -4.39 3.98 -4.70
N HIS A 55 -4.00 2.77 -5.10
CA HIS A 55 -3.79 2.44 -6.51
C HIS A 55 -5.10 2.47 -7.30
N ILE A 56 -6.21 1.96 -6.76
CA ILE A 56 -7.53 2.03 -7.41
C ILE A 56 -7.98 3.49 -7.56
N SER A 57 -7.88 4.31 -6.51
CA SER A 57 -8.26 5.72 -6.55
C SER A 57 -7.44 6.50 -7.59
N LEU A 58 -6.13 6.29 -7.64
CA LEU A 58 -5.30 6.85 -8.71
C LEU A 58 -5.75 6.30 -10.07
N GLY A 59 -5.97 5.00 -10.20
CA GLY A 59 -6.38 4.41 -11.47
C GLY A 59 -7.69 4.95 -12.02
N ALA A 60 -8.65 5.27 -11.15
CA ALA A 60 -9.96 5.79 -11.51
C ALA A 60 -9.95 7.27 -11.92
N TYR A 61 -9.16 8.10 -11.22
CA TYR A 61 -9.27 9.56 -11.35
C TYR A 61 -7.99 10.26 -11.85
N PHE A 62 -6.84 9.59 -11.84
CA PHE A 62 -5.56 10.23 -12.12
C PHE A 62 -5.45 10.69 -13.57
N ARG A 63 -5.08 11.96 -13.72
CA ARG A 63 -4.66 12.56 -14.98
C ARG A 63 -3.32 13.23 -14.79
N PHE A 64 -2.46 13.11 -15.80
CA PHE A 64 -1.17 13.79 -15.78
C PHE A 64 -1.32 15.31 -15.85
N ALA A 65 -0.45 16.01 -15.15
CA ALA A 65 -0.26 17.43 -15.34
C ALA A 65 0.30 17.72 -16.75
N SER A 66 -0.11 18.85 -17.33
CA SER A 66 0.38 19.29 -18.65
C SER A 66 1.85 19.72 -18.63
N SER A 67 2.32 20.25 -17.49
CA SER A 67 3.71 20.66 -17.31
C SER A 67 4.65 19.47 -17.15
N THR A 68 5.77 19.48 -17.89
CA THR A 68 6.76 18.40 -17.93
C THR A 68 7.35 18.06 -16.55
N TRP A 69 7.72 19.07 -15.74
CA TRP A 69 8.30 18.81 -14.41
C TRP A 69 7.26 18.21 -13.46
N ARG A 70 6.01 18.69 -13.53
CA ARG A 70 4.90 18.18 -12.71
C ARG A 70 4.56 16.74 -13.05
N LYS A 71 4.58 16.42 -14.35
CA LYS A 71 4.44 15.05 -14.84
C LYS A 71 5.56 14.16 -14.32
N ALA A 72 6.81 14.61 -14.34
CA ALA A 72 7.95 13.86 -13.80
C ALA A 72 7.80 13.59 -12.30
N VAL A 73 7.37 14.58 -11.52
CA VAL A 73 7.07 14.42 -10.08
C VAL A 73 5.96 13.38 -9.85
N GLN A 74 4.90 13.40 -10.66
CA GLN A 74 3.84 12.38 -10.56
C GLN A 74 4.33 10.97 -10.93
N ILE A 75 5.23 10.83 -11.91
CA ILE A 75 5.84 9.54 -12.26
C ILE A 75 6.72 9.02 -11.11
N ALA A 76 7.51 9.90 -10.48
CA ALA A 76 8.27 9.55 -9.28
C ALA A 76 7.34 9.09 -8.14
N GLY A 77 6.22 9.80 -7.94
CA GLY A 77 5.17 9.40 -7.01
C GLY A 77 4.64 7.99 -7.28
N SER A 78 4.33 7.67 -8.53
CA SER A 78 3.91 6.33 -8.95
C SER A 78 4.95 5.25 -8.62
N ALA A 79 6.24 5.52 -8.88
CA ALA A 79 7.32 4.58 -8.57
C ALA A 79 7.47 4.33 -7.06
N VAL A 80 7.37 5.40 -6.26
CA VAL A 80 7.41 5.30 -4.79
C VAL A 80 6.22 4.53 -4.24
N LEU A 81 5.01 4.71 -4.79
CA LEU A 81 3.82 3.93 -4.39
C LEU A 81 3.93 2.44 -4.73
N LEU A 82 4.58 2.09 -5.85
CA LEU A 82 4.88 0.70 -6.16
C LEU A 82 5.86 0.09 -5.16
N ALA A 83 6.94 0.80 -4.85
CA ALA A 83 7.90 0.36 -3.82
C ALA A 83 7.23 0.21 -2.45
N SER A 84 6.37 1.15 -2.08
CA SER A 84 5.53 1.07 -0.88
C SER A 84 4.69 -0.20 -0.86
N SER A 85 3.98 -0.50 -1.95
CA SER A 85 3.15 -1.71 -2.06
C SER A 85 3.95 -2.99 -1.83
N ALA A 86 5.15 -3.08 -2.42
CA ALA A 86 6.05 -4.22 -2.24
C ALA A 86 6.54 -4.34 -0.79
N LEU A 87 6.90 -3.21 -0.15
CA LEU A 87 7.31 -3.18 1.25
C LEU A 87 6.18 -3.61 2.19
N LEU A 88 4.95 -3.13 1.97
CA LEU A 88 3.80 -3.47 2.81
C LEU A 88 3.40 -4.95 2.66
N PHE A 89 3.42 -5.49 1.44
CA PHE A 89 3.21 -6.92 1.22
C PHE A 89 4.32 -7.76 1.86
N ARG A 90 5.59 -7.35 1.72
CA ARG A 90 6.70 -8.04 2.35
C ARG A 90 6.63 -7.97 3.88
N ALA A 91 6.21 -6.85 4.45
CA ALA A 91 5.98 -6.68 5.88
C ALA A 91 4.87 -7.62 6.36
N PHE A 92 3.80 -7.80 5.58
CA PHE A 92 2.80 -8.82 5.89
C PHE A 92 3.43 -10.21 6.02
N VAL A 93 4.20 -10.67 5.04
CA VAL A 93 4.82 -12.00 5.12
C VAL A 93 5.82 -12.08 6.28
N VAL A 94 6.78 -11.16 6.36
CA VAL A 94 7.89 -11.24 7.31
C VAL A 94 7.44 -10.98 8.74
N GLU A 95 6.71 -9.88 9.00
CA GLU A 95 6.34 -9.52 10.36
C GLU A 95 5.21 -10.42 10.91
N THR A 96 4.33 -10.97 10.06
CA THR A 96 3.23 -11.85 10.49
C THR A 96 3.67 -13.31 10.61
N TYR A 97 4.37 -13.86 9.61
CA TYR A 97 4.60 -15.30 9.51
C TYR A 97 6.02 -15.74 9.84
N THR A 98 7.01 -14.85 9.70
CA THR A 98 8.41 -15.19 9.98
C THR A 98 8.83 -14.73 11.37
N LEU A 99 8.62 -13.45 11.68
CA LEU A 99 9.11 -12.85 12.92
C LEU A 99 8.07 -12.87 14.04
N GLN A 100 6.77 -12.79 13.69
CA GLN A 100 5.69 -12.56 14.67
C GLN A 100 5.98 -11.36 15.58
N ASN A 101 6.71 -10.38 15.06
CA ASN A 101 7.18 -9.19 15.78
C ASN A 101 7.42 -8.05 14.79
N TYR A 102 7.63 -6.84 15.32
CA TYR A 102 7.85 -5.64 14.53
C TYR A 102 9.18 -5.67 13.78
N SER A 103 9.17 -5.06 12.59
CA SER A 103 10.36 -4.66 11.84
C SER A 103 10.16 -3.25 11.28
N ASP A 104 11.17 -2.72 10.59
CA ASP A 104 11.04 -1.43 9.89
C ASP A 104 10.38 -1.54 8.50
N LEU A 105 10.07 -2.75 8.00
CA LEU A 105 9.49 -2.92 6.66
C LEU A 105 8.14 -2.20 6.53
N SER A 106 7.23 -2.46 7.46
CA SER A 106 5.92 -1.81 7.49
C SER A 106 6.03 -0.29 7.67
N ARG A 107 6.96 0.16 8.53
CA ARG A 107 7.24 1.58 8.77
C ARG A 107 7.70 2.27 7.48
N PHE A 108 8.69 1.71 6.79
CA PHE A 108 9.16 2.26 5.52
C PHE A 108 8.09 2.20 4.43
N GLY A 109 7.27 1.14 4.39
CA GLY A 109 6.13 1.05 3.48
C GLY A 109 5.13 2.19 3.71
N ILE A 110 4.72 2.44 4.95
CA ILE A 110 3.81 3.54 5.27
C ILE A 110 4.41 4.91 4.90
N TYR A 111 5.67 5.19 5.26
CA TYR A 111 6.30 6.46 4.89
C TYR A 111 6.51 6.62 3.38
N ALA A 112 6.81 5.53 2.67
CA ALA A 112 6.86 5.55 1.21
C ALA A 112 5.47 5.86 0.62
N SER A 113 4.39 5.26 1.15
CA SER A 113 3.03 5.59 0.68
C SER A 113 2.71 7.08 0.86
N LEU A 114 3.04 7.64 2.01
CA LEU A 114 2.89 9.08 2.30
C LEU A 114 3.67 9.93 1.30
N ALA A 115 4.96 9.62 1.09
CA ALA A 115 5.80 10.33 0.14
C ALA A 115 5.25 10.24 -1.29
N GLY A 116 4.81 9.05 -1.72
CA GLY A 116 4.23 8.83 -3.04
C GLY A 116 2.95 9.65 -3.26
N VAL A 117 2.04 9.66 -2.28
CA VAL A 117 0.82 10.48 -2.32
C VAL A 117 1.17 11.98 -2.34
N ALA A 118 2.13 12.42 -1.51
CA ALA A 118 2.57 13.82 -1.48
C ALA A 118 3.16 14.27 -2.83
N LEU A 119 3.94 13.42 -3.50
CA LEU A 119 4.45 13.70 -4.85
C LEU A 119 3.31 13.84 -5.86
N HIS A 120 2.31 12.95 -5.81
CA HIS A 120 1.11 13.08 -6.65
C HIS A 120 0.35 14.38 -6.39
N LEU A 121 0.24 14.81 -5.12
CA LEU A 121 -0.38 16.06 -4.75
C LEU A 121 0.42 17.27 -5.29
N ILE A 122 1.73 17.34 -5.04
CA ILE A 122 2.60 18.42 -5.50
C ILE A 122 2.58 18.53 -7.03
N GLY A 123 2.67 17.42 -7.74
CA GLY A 123 2.56 17.41 -9.20
C GLY A 123 1.14 17.70 -9.70
N GLY A 124 0.10 17.34 -8.95
CA GLY A 124 -1.31 17.44 -9.35
C GLY A 124 -1.98 18.79 -9.08
N VAL A 125 -1.58 19.51 -8.03
CA VAL A 125 -2.22 20.80 -7.66
C VAL A 125 -1.93 21.86 -8.72
N GLN A 126 -2.95 22.21 -9.51
CA GLN A 126 -2.90 23.38 -10.38
C GLN A 126 -3.21 24.61 -9.51
N ARG A 127 -2.22 25.48 -9.29
CA ARG A 127 -2.52 26.83 -8.81
C ARG A 127 -3.28 27.55 -9.92
N LYS A 128 -4.51 27.95 -9.63
CA LYS A 128 -5.22 28.98 -10.40
C LYS A 128 -4.44 30.27 -10.12
N ASN A 129 -3.65 30.72 -11.09
CA ASN A 129 -3.13 32.08 -11.11
C ASN A 129 -4.22 33.00 -11.63
#